data_AF-A0A0J9XSW8-F1
#
_entry.id   AF-A0A0J9XSW8-F1
#
_cell.length_a   1.000
_cell.length_b   1.000
_cell.length_c   1.000
_cell.angle_alpha   90.00
_cell.angle_beta   90.00
_cell.angle_gamma   90.00
#
_symmetry.space_group_name_H-M   'P 1'
#
loop_
_entity.id
_entity.type
_entity.pdbx_description
1 polymer ?
#
loop_
_entity_poly.entity_id
_entity_poly.type
_entity_poly.pdbx_seq_one_letter_code
_entity_poly.pdbx_strand_id
1 'polypeptide(L)'
;MQAPQTPHTNTLMVGSSRPCQSLTSTMSGTISTERKMEIMQLEMNGFVMRLEPRIRGRFNDSLRKVLVESLLDGTVFAIVESLSDLQRMNETQLYNDRHQRLMELQCIPDLDEQMKQIDINIVKELDKIVAQQQDTLCRAGVPAFRITTSPREIELQMAIISFILTVRTRLL
;
A
#
# COMPACT_ATOMS: atom_id res chain seq x y z
N MET A 1 32.88 33.94 -84.71
CA MET A 1 31.67 33.10 -84.82
C MET A 1 31.56 32.26 -83.55
N GLN A 2 30.33 32.17 -83.02
CA GLN A 2 29.81 31.26 -81.97
C GLN A 2 30.63 31.00 -80.68
N ALA A 3 30.06 31.45 -79.55
CA ALA A 3 30.03 30.73 -78.26
C ALA A 3 29.10 29.48 -78.37
N PRO A 4 28.88 28.57 -77.37
CA PRO A 4 29.14 28.63 -75.91
C PRO A 4 29.71 27.29 -75.33
N GLN A 5 30.03 27.14 -74.03
CA GLN A 5 29.13 26.67 -72.94
C GLN A 5 29.88 26.71 -71.58
N THR A 6 29.17 27.13 -70.53
CA THR A 6 29.49 27.18 -69.08
C THR A 6 29.14 25.85 -68.36
N PRO A 7 29.06 25.73 -67.01
CA PRO A 7 29.91 26.17 -65.88
C PRO A 7 30.17 25.03 -64.85
N HIS A 8 31.18 25.12 -63.97
CA HIS A 8 31.08 24.52 -62.62
C HIS A 8 31.84 25.35 -61.59
N THR A 9 31.08 25.99 -60.72
CA THR A 9 31.53 26.77 -59.56
C THR A 9 31.61 25.84 -58.35
N ASN A 10 32.78 25.71 -57.73
CA ASN A 10 32.93 25.03 -56.44
C ASN A 10 33.40 26.03 -55.37
N THR A 11 32.51 26.25 -54.40
CA THR A 11 32.73 26.24 -52.95
C THR A 11 33.83 27.12 -52.35
N LEU A 12 33.40 28.19 -51.66
CA LEU A 12 33.68 28.38 -50.23
C LEU A 12 32.70 29.42 -49.63
N MET A 13 31.73 28.97 -48.84
CA MET A 13 30.92 29.84 -47.98
C MET A 13 31.16 29.43 -46.53
N VAL A 14 31.67 30.40 -45.78
CA VAL A 14 31.79 30.47 -44.33
C VAL A 14 30.40 30.41 -43.70
N GLY A 15 30.22 29.66 -42.60
CA GLY A 15 28.98 29.73 -41.84
C GLY A 15 28.83 28.74 -40.69
N SER A 16 29.17 29.22 -39.49
CA SER A 16 28.37 29.06 -38.27
C SER A 16 28.21 27.65 -37.68
N SER A 17 29.10 27.31 -36.75
CA SER A 17 28.86 26.32 -35.70
C SER A 17 27.66 26.75 -34.84
N ARG A 18 26.55 26.04 -34.97
CA ARG A 18 25.51 25.98 -33.92
C ARG A 18 25.77 24.72 -33.08
N PRO A 19 25.88 24.80 -31.75
CA PRO A 19 25.81 23.61 -30.92
C PRO A 19 24.34 23.18 -30.84
N CYS A 20 24.01 22.03 -31.43
CA CYS A 20 22.81 21.28 -31.10
C CYS A 20 22.95 20.78 -29.66
N GLN A 21 22.38 21.49 -28.68
CA GLN A 21 22.15 20.93 -27.36
C GLN A 21 20.77 20.27 -27.37
N SER A 22 20.78 18.96 -27.60
CA SER A 22 19.65 18.10 -27.28
C SER A 22 19.60 17.95 -25.77
N LEU A 23 18.81 18.77 -25.10
CA LEU A 23 18.41 18.54 -23.71
C LEU A 23 17.17 17.66 -23.73
N THR A 24 17.40 16.35 -23.80
CA THR A 24 16.40 15.37 -23.38
C THR A 24 16.23 15.50 -21.86
N SER A 25 15.30 16.34 -21.42
CA SER A 25 14.78 16.30 -20.05
C SER A 25 13.91 15.06 -19.90
N THR A 26 14.55 13.92 -19.63
CA THR A 26 13.88 12.80 -18.96
C THR A 26 13.67 13.18 -17.50
N MET A 27 12.59 13.91 -17.24
CA MET A 27 12.08 14.13 -15.88
C MET A 27 11.41 12.84 -15.40
N SER A 28 12.20 11.85 -14.98
CA SER A 28 11.72 10.85 -14.04
C SER A 28 11.72 11.49 -12.66
N GLY A 29 10.70 12.30 -12.41
CA GLY A 29 10.59 13.12 -11.21
C GLY A 29 10.13 12.26 -10.03
N THR A 30 11.03 11.94 -9.12
CA THR A 30 10.63 11.61 -7.74
C THR A 30 9.81 12.78 -7.21
N ILE A 31 8.52 12.57 -6.95
CA ILE A 31 7.65 13.58 -6.32
C ILE A 31 8.34 14.05 -5.03
N SER A 32 8.53 15.37 -4.87
CA SER A 32 9.16 15.91 -3.67
C SER A 32 8.39 15.52 -2.41
N THR A 33 9.08 15.38 -1.27
CA THR A 33 8.43 15.03 0.01
C THR A 33 7.32 16.02 0.37
N GLU A 34 7.51 17.30 0.09
CA GLU A 34 6.51 18.35 0.26
C GLU A 34 5.24 18.07 -0.57
N ARG A 35 5.42 17.73 -1.86
CA ARG A 35 4.28 17.40 -2.72
C ARG A 35 3.59 16.09 -2.31
N LYS A 36 4.34 15.07 -1.86
CA LYS A 36 3.77 13.84 -1.27
C LYS A 36 2.95 14.16 -0.02
N MET A 37 3.44 15.05 0.83
CA MET A 37 2.75 15.49 2.04
C MET A 37 1.44 16.19 1.72
N GLU A 38 1.43 17.12 0.75
CA GLU A 38 0.20 17.79 0.30
C GLU A 38 -0.87 16.79 -0.16
N ILE A 39 -0.49 15.82 -1.00
CA ILE A 39 -1.42 14.80 -1.51
C ILE A 39 -1.91 13.92 -0.35
N MET A 40 -1.01 13.48 0.53
CA MET A 40 -1.37 12.64 1.68
C MET A 40 -2.33 13.36 2.63
N GLN A 41 -2.14 14.66 2.86
CA GLN A 41 -3.05 15.46 3.67
C GLN A 41 -4.43 15.61 3.02
N LEU A 42 -4.48 15.82 1.70
CA LEU A 42 -5.74 15.88 0.96
C LEU A 42 -6.50 14.55 1.05
N GLU A 43 -5.80 13.43 0.85
CA GLU A 43 -6.37 12.09 0.96
C GLU A 43 -6.84 11.78 2.39
N MET A 44 -6.06 12.16 3.41
CA MET A 44 -6.45 12.03 4.83
C MET A 44 -7.74 12.79 5.12
N ASN A 45 -7.84 14.05 4.70
CA ASN A 45 -9.03 14.86 4.92
C ASN A 45 -10.24 14.28 4.19
N GLY A 46 -10.07 13.86 2.94
CA GLY A 46 -11.12 13.21 2.17
C GLY A 46 -11.58 11.89 2.82
N PHE A 47 -10.65 11.08 3.31
CA PHE A 47 -10.94 9.82 4.01
C PHE A 47 -11.77 10.07 5.26
N VAL A 48 -11.34 10.99 6.13
CA VAL A 48 -12.03 11.29 7.39
C VAL A 48 -13.46 11.83 7.17
N MET A 49 -13.70 12.55 6.08
CA MET A 49 -15.05 13.00 5.72
C MET A 49 -16.00 11.87 5.33
N ARG A 50 -15.46 10.75 4.80
CA ARG A 50 -16.26 9.57 4.43
C ARG A 50 -16.51 8.62 5.60
N LEU A 51 -15.78 8.76 6.71
CA LEU A 51 -15.98 7.93 7.90
C LEU A 51 -17.30 8.25 8.62
N GLU A 52 -17.84 7.24 9.29
CA GLU A 52 -18.94 7.42 10.23
C GLU A 52 -18.60 8.43 11.33
N PRO A 53 -19.60 9.18 11.85
CA PRO A 53 -19.35 10.20 12.88
C PRO A 53 -18.62 9.69 14.12
N ARG A 54 -18.90 8.44 14.53
CA ARG A 54 -18.30 7.81 15.73
C ARG A 54 -16.80 7.60 15.57
N ILE A 55 -16.34 7.18 14.39
CA ILE A 55 -14.92 6.95 14.09
C ILE A 55 -14.23 8.29 13.76
N ARG A 56 -14.92 9.20 13.07
CA ARG A 56 -14.38 10.51 12.68
C ARG A 56 -13.76 11.28 13.84
N GLY A 57 -14.42 11.27 15.00
CA GLY A 57 -13.93 11.94 16.21
C GLY A 57 -12.62 11.34 16.79
N ARG A 58 -12.27 10.11 16.41
CA ARG A 58 -11.00 9.48 16.78
C ARG A 58 -9.82 10.00 15.96
N PHE A 59 -10.08 10.52 14.76
CA PHE A 59 -9.09 11.15 13.89
C PHE A 59 -8.94 12.64 14.24
N ASN A 60 -8.39 12.94 15.42
CA ASN A 60 -8.03 14.31 15.78
C ASN A 60 -6.80 14.79 14.99
N ASP A 61 -6.53 16.10 15.02
CA ASP A 61 -5.47 16.71 14.20
C ASP A 61 -4.07 16.15 14.52
N SER A 62 -3.83 15.79 15.78
CA SER A 62 -2.58 15.15 16.21
C SER A 62 -2.40 13.78 15.56
N LEU A 63 -3.41 12.91 15.62
CA LEU A 63 -3.34 11.57 15.00
C LEU A 63 -3.17 11.68 13.48
N ARG A 64 -3.93 12.58 12.82
CA ARG A 64 -3.82 12.77 11.37
C ARG A 64 -2.41 13.19 10.97
N LYS A 65 -1.81 14.15 11.69
CA LYS A 65 -0.46 14.65 11.42
C LYS A 65 0.58 13.53 11.53
N VAL A 66 0.64 12.85 12.68
CA VAL A 66 1.65 11.80 12.89
C VAL A 66 1.44 10.62 11.94
N LEU A 67 0.18 10.28 11.62
CA LEU A 67 -0.11 9.22 10.66
C LEU A 67 0.38 9.60 9.25
N VAL A 68 0.09 10.81 8.77
CA VAL A 68 0.62 11.31 7.50
C VAL A 68 2.14 11.26 7.47
N GLU A 69 2.81 11.77 8.52
CA GLU A 69 4.27 11.78 8.63
C GLU A 69 4.86 10.36 8.57
N SER A 70 4.26 9.41 9.30
CA SER A 70 4.71 8.00 9.34
C SER A 70 4.62 7.27 7.99
N LEU A 71 3.83 7.79 7.05
CA LEU A 71 3.61 7.16 5.74
C LEU A 71 4.49 7.72 4.62
N LEU A 72 5.22 8.82 4.85
CA LEU A 72 5.95 9.53 3.79
C LEU A 72 7.16 8.77 3.24
N ASP A 73 7.85 8.00 4.08
CA ASP A 73 9.02 7.21 3.66
C ASP A 73 8.65 5.97 2.85
N GLY A 74 7.38 5.54 2.93
CA GLY A 74 6.81 4.42 2.19
C GLY A 74 7.06 3.02 2.77
N THR A 75 7.86 2.89 3.82
CA THR A 75 8.16 1.62 4.51
C THR A 75 6.89 0.97 5.02
N VAL A 76 5.98 1.76 5.60
CA VAL A 76 4.69 1.26 6.11
C VAL A 76 3.84 0.63 5.00
N PHE A 77 3.89 1.14 3.77
CA PHE A 77 3.16 0.52 2.65
C PHE A 77 3.70 -0.86 2.32
N ALA A 78 5.03 -1.03 2.29
CA ALA A 78 5.67 -2.33 2.06
C ALA A 78 5.36 -3.32 3.18
N ILE A 79 5.31 -2.87 4.44
CA ILE A 79 4.93 -3.71 5.58
C ILE A 79 3.47 -4.17 5.45
N VAL A 80 2.54 -3.24 5.18
CA VAL A 80 1.11 -3.58 5.03
C VAL A 80 0.88 -4.50 3.84
N GLU A 81 1.64 -4.35 2.75
CA GLU A 81 1.61 -5.27 1.62
C GLU A 81 2.08 -6.68 2.02
N SER A 82 3.24 -6.80 2.65
CA SER A 82 3.76 -8.07 3.13
C SER A 82 2.80 -8.75 4.12
N LEU A 83 2.18 -7.98 5.03
CA LEU A 83 1.17 -8.50 5.95
C LEU A 83 -0.11 -8.95 5.23
N SER A 84 -0.50 -8.28 4.14
CA SER A 84 -1.67 -8.66 3.33
C SER A 84 -1.42 -9.98 2.60
N ASP A 85 -0.21 -10.20 2.09
CA ASP A 85 0.18 -11.46 1.46
C ASP A 85 0.26 -12.59 2.48
N LEU A 86 0.86 -12.32 3.65
CA LEU A 86 0.91 -13.27 4.75
C LEU A 86 -0.49 -13.64 5.26
N GLN A 87 -1.39 -12.67 5.36
CA GLN A 87 -2.79 -12.91 5.71
C GLN A 87 -3.46 -13.85 4.69
N ARG A 88 -3.32 -13.56 3.39
CA ARG A 88 -3.89 -14.41 2.33
C ARG A 88 -3.32 -15.84 2.38
N MET A 89 -2.02 -15.98 2.61
CA MET A 89 -1.37 -17.28 2.73
C MET A 89 -1.92 -18.07 3.93
N ASN A 90 -2.02 -17.43 5.10
CA ASN A 90 -2.57 -18.05 6.32
C ASN A 90 -4.03 -18.45 6.16
N GLU A 91 -4.88 -17.58 5.59
CA GLU A 91 -6.29 -17.89 5.33
C GLU A 91 -6.44 -19.08 4.38
N THR A 92 -5.63 -19.11 3.32
CA THR A 92 -5.60 -20.24 2.37
C THR A 92 -5.19 -21.54 3.06
N GLN A 93 -4.17 -21.48 3.91
CA GLN A 93 -3.72 -22.64 4.68
C GLN A 93 -4.80 -23.15 5.64
N LEU A 94 -5.39 -22.26 6.46
CA LEU A 94 -6.44 -22.63 7.40
C LEU A 94 -7.67 -23.23 6.71
N TYR A 95 -8.04 -22.71 5.53
CA TYR A 95 -9.11 -23.27 4.72
C TYR A 95 -8.78 -24.69 4.23
N ASN A 96 -7.59 -24.89 3.69
CA ASN A 96 -7.16 -26.21 3.21
C ASN A 96 -7.05 -27.22 4.35
N ASP A 97 -6.50 -26.81 5.49
CA ASP A 97 -6.40 -27.64 6.70
C ASP A 97 -7.79 -28.04 7.21
N ARG A 98 -8.74 -27.10 7.25
CA ARG A 98 -10.14 -27.38 7.58
C ARG A 98 -10.73 -28.40 6.60
N HIS A 99 -10.55 -28.18 5.30
CA HIS A 99 -11.12 -29.05 4.27
C HIS A 99 -10.57 -30.48 4.38
N GLN A 100 -9.25 -30.63 4.53
CA GLN A 100 -8.59 -31.92 4.72
C GLN A 100 -9.12 -32.64 5.96
N ARG A 101 -9.23 -31.93 7.09
CA ARG A 101 -9.75 -32.49 8.35
C ARG A 101 -11.20 -32.94 8.23
N LEU A 102 -12.04 -32.20 7.49
CA LEU A 102 -13.42 -32.59 7.23
C LEU A 102 -13.52 -33.84 6.34
N MET A 103 -12.60 -34.03 5.39
CA MET A 103 -12.55 -35.25 4.57
C MET A 103 -12.19 -36.48 5.40
N GLU A 104 -11.26 -36.35 6.35
CA GLU A 104 -10.83 -37.43 7.24
C GLU A 104 -11.92 -37.88 8.23
N LEU A 105 -12.86 -36.99 8.54
CA LEU A 105 -13.90 -37.20 9.55
C LEU A 105 -15.14 -38.00 9.07
N GLN A 106 -15.21 -38.40 7.80
CA GLN A 106 -16.44 -38.96 7.19
C GLN A 106 -17.00 -40.25 7.84
N CYS A 107 -16.29 -40.89 8.78
CA CYS A 107 -16.71 -42.16 9.40
C CYS A 107 -16.51 -42.23 10.93
N ILE A 108 -16.41 -41.10 11.66
CA ILE A 108 -16.06 -41.10 13.10
C ILE A 108 -17.27 -40.81 13.99
N PRO A 109 -17.47 -41.51 15.14
CA PRO A 109 -18.37 -41.05 16.19
C PRO A 109 -17.98 -39.64 16.70
N ASP A 110 -18.94 -38.90 17.23
CA ASP A 110 -18.79 -37.52 17.74
C ASP A 110 -18.33 -36.49 16.69
N LEU A 111 -18.74 -36.67 15.43
CA LEU A 111 -18.44 -35.78 14.30
C LEU A 111 -18.69 -34.29 14.63
N ASP A 112 -19.82 -33.97 15.26
CA ASP A 112 -20.20 -32.59 15.60
C ASP A 112 -19.20 -31.94 16.57
N GLU A 113 -18.73 -32.67 17.58
CA GLU A 113 -17.76 -32.13 18.54
C GLU A 113 -16.38 -31.97 17.91
N GLN A 114 -15.97 -32.89 17.03
CA GLN A 114 -14.72 -32.77 16.30
C GLN A 114 -14.73 -31.61 15.30
N MET A 115 -15.83 -31.41 14.56
CA MET A 115 -16.01 -30.25 13.68
C MET A 115 -15.95 -28.95 14.47
N LYS A 116 -16.63 -28.88 15.62
CA LYS A 116 -16.59 -27.73 16.52
C LYS A 116 -15.17 -27.48 17.04
N GLN A 117 -14.42 -28.52 17.38
CA GLN A 117 -13.05 -28.38 17.86
C GLN A 117 -12.11 -27.85 16.77
N ILE A 118 -12.29 -28.26 15.51
CA ILE A 118 -11.57 -27.70 14.37
C ILE A 118 -11.84 -26.19 14.27
N ASP A 119 -13.11 -25.80 14.34
CA ASP A 119 -13.52 -24.39 14.19
C ASP A 119 -13.00 -23.52 15.33
N ILE A 120 -13.05 -24.01 16.57
CA ILE A 120 -12.46 -23.35 17.74
C ILE A 120 -10.95 -23.14 17.55
N ASN A 121 -10.24 -24.15 17.02
CA ASN A 121 -8.80 -24.04 16.79
C ASN A 121 -8.49 -23.02 15.70
N ILE A 122 -9.27 -22.98 14.62
CA ILE A 122 -9.12 -21.98 13.55
C ILE A 122 -9.29 -20.58 14.12
N VAL A 123 -10.34 -20.31 14.90
CA VAL A 123 -10.56 -18.99 15.50
C VAL A 123 -9.39 -18.59 16.42
N LYS A 124 -8.86 -19.53 17.21
CA LYS A 124 -7.68 -19.27 18.06
C LYS A 124 -6.43 -18.93 17.26
N GLU A 125 -6.21 -19.58 16.12
CA GLU A 125 -5.08 -19.25 15.24
C GLU A 125 -5.27 -17.90 14.55
N LEU A 126 -6.50 -17.56 14.14
CA LEU A 126 -6.82 -16.23 13.61
C LEU A 126 -6.55 -15.14 14.64
N ASP A 127 -6.93 -15.34 15.90
CA ASP A 127 -6.66 -14.37 16.98
C ASP A 127 -5.16 -14.13 17.19
N LYS A 128 -4.34 -15.20 17.12
CA LYS A 128 -2.88 -15.09 17.20
C LYS A 128 -2.31 -14.30 16.02
N ILE A 129 -2.79 -14.56 14.81
CA ILE A 129 -2.36 -13.84 13.60
C ILE A 129 -2.69 -12.35 13.73
N VAL A 130 -3.91 -12.01 14.15
CA VAL A 130 -4.32 -10.61 14.37
C VAL A 130 -3.41 -9.94 15.41
N ALA A 131 -3.13 -10.60 16.53
CA ALA A 131 -2.22 -10.06 17.54
C ALA A 131 -0.80 -9.82 16.99
N GLN A 132 -0.27 -10.73 16.17
CA GLN A 132 1.04 -10.58 15.53
C GLN A 132 1.06 -9.43 14.50
N GLN A 133 0.00 -9.26 13.72
CA GLN A 133 -0.15 -8.15 12.78
C GLN A 133 -0.20 -6.81 13.52
N GLN A 134 -0.97 -6.74 14.62
CA GLN A 134 -1.03 -5.55 15.49
C GLN A 134 0.33 -5.20 16.09
N ASP A 135 1.08 -6.21 16.59
CA ASP A 135 2.43 -6.00 17.12
C ASP A 135 3.39 -5.50 16.03
N THR A 136 3.36 -6.11 14.85
CA THR A 136 4.22 -5.72 13.72
C THR A 136 3.99 -4.26 13.32
N LEU A 137 2.73 -3.83 13.20
CA LEU A 137 2.39 -2.44 12.87
C LEU A 137 2.73 -1.47 14.00
N CYS A 138 2.57 -1.90 15.27
CA CYS A 138 3.00 -1.12 16.42
C CYS A 138 4.52 -0.90 16.43
N ARG A 139 5.31 -1.95 16.17
CA ARG A 139 6.78 -1.89 16.10
C ARG A 139 7.29 -1.12 14.89
N ALA A 140 6.52 -1.10 13.80
CA ALA A 140 6.77 -0.25 12.64
C ALA A 140 6.48 1.25 12.89
N GLY A 141 5.98 1.60 14.08
CA GLY A 141 5.69 2.99 14.44
C GLY A 141 4.38 3.53 13.88
N VAL A 142 3.48 2.66 13.39
CA VAL A 142 2.18 3.12 12.87
C VAL A 142 1.32 3.63 14.03
N PRO A 143 0.85 4.88 13.99
CA PRO A 143 0.07 5.46 15.09
C PRO A 143 -1.21 4.66 15.40
N ALA A 144 -1.58 4.66 16.69
CA ALA A 144 -2.75 3.98 17.24
C ALA A 144 -2.74 2.43 17.20
N PHE A 145 -1.67 1.81 16.68
CA PHE A 145 -1.49 0.35 16.78
C PHE A 145 -0.97 -0.06 18.16
N ARG A 146 -1.57 -1.15 18.65
CA ARG A 146 -1.18 -1.94 19.82
C ARG A 146 -1.95 -3.25 19.75
N ILE A 147 -1.48 -4.28 20.46
CA ILE A 147 -2.25 -5.51 20.62
C ILE A 147 -3.51 -5.18 21.44
N THR A 148 -4.68 -5.50 20.91
CA THR A 148 -5.97 -5.19 21.55
C THR A 148 -7.11 -6.06 21.04
N THR A 149 -8.01 -6.41 21.95
CA THR A 149 -9.28 -7.10 21.66
C THR A 149 -10.48 -6.17 21.81
N SER A 150 -10.25 -4.88 22.12
CA SER A 150 -11.32 -3.89 22.27
C SER A 150 -11.94 -3.57 20.91
N PRO A 151 -13.25 -3.80 20.70
CA PRO A 151 -13.90 -3.57 19.40
C PRO A 151 -13.73 -2.13 18.89
N ARG A 152 -13.75 -1.15 19.81
CA ARG A 152 -13.58 0.27 19.48
C ARG A 152 -12.17 0.61 18.99
N GLU A 153 -11.17 -0.12 19.47
CA GLU A 153 -9.77 0.09 19.05
C GLU A 153 -9.50 -0.65 17.74
N ILE A 154 -10.02 -1.87 17.61
CA ILE A 154 -9.97 -2.64 16.36
C ILE A 154 -10.63 -1.84 15.24
N GLU A 155 -11.80 -1.23 15.48
CA GLU A 155 -12.47 -0.38 14.49
C GLU A 155 -11.60 0.80 14.03
N LEU A 156 -10.87 1.45 14.94
CA LEU A 156 -9.93 2.52 14.60
C LEU A 156 -8.73 1.99 13.80
N GLN A 157 -8.14 0.86 14.23
CA GLN A 157 -7.01 0.24 13.53
C GLN A 157 -7.41 -0.21 12.12
N MET A 158 -8.60 -0.77 11.95
CA MET A 158 -9.16 -1.15 10.64
C MET A 158 -9.42 0.06 9.75
N ALA A 159 -9.89 1.18 10.32
CA ALA A 159 -10.03 2.42 9.57
C ALA A 159 -8.65 2.93 9.09
N ILE A 160 -7.62 2.86 9.93
CA ILE A 160 -6.25 3.25 9.54
C ILE A 160 -5.70 2.33 8.44
N ILE A 161 -5.85 1.01 8.56
CA ILE A 161 -5.45 0.06 7.49
C ILE A 161 -6.18 0.39 6.19
N SER A 162 -7.48 0.65 6.25
CA SER A 162 -8.29 1.02 5.08
C SER A 162 -7.75 2.28 4.41
N PHE A 163 -7.34 3.28 5.20
CA PHE A 163 -6.69 4.49 4.68
C PHE A 163 -5.36 4.16 4.00
N ILE A 164 -4.46 3.42 4.67
CA ILE A 164 -3.14 3.06 4.14
C ILE A 164 -3.27 2.31 2.81
N LEU A 165 -4.16 1.32 2.74
CA LEU A 165 -4.42 0.55 1.52
C LEU A 165 -5.01 1.42 0.40
N THR A 166 -5.89 2.37 0.73
CA THR A 166 -6.51 3.28 -0.25
C THR A 166 -5.53 4.30 -0.80
N VAL A 167 -4.67 4.86 0.05
CA VAL A 167 -3.73 5.89 -0.39
C VAL A 167 -2.55 5.29 -1.15
N ARG A 168 -2.17 4.05 -0.82
CA ARG A 168 -1.18 3.27 -1.55
C ARG A 168 -1.53 3.17 -3.03
N THR A 169 -2.76 2.79 -3.38
CA THR A 169 -3.20 2.61 -4.78
C THR A 169 -3.31 3.92 -5.56
N ARG A 170 -3.21 5.08 -4.90
CA ARG A 170 -3.27 6.40 -5.54
C ARG A 170 -1.89 7.07 -5.63
N LEU A 171 -0.97 6.72 -4.73
CA LEU A 171 0.37 7.33 -4.64
C LEU A 171 1.49 6.48 -5.26
N LEU A 172 1.28 5.17 -5.40
CA LEU A 172 2.19 4.20 -6.03
C LEU A 172 1.49 3.56 -7.24
#